data_AF-A0ABD2MV88-F1
#
_entry.id   AF-A0ABD2MV88-F1
#
_cell.length_a   1.000
_cell.length_b   1.000
_cell.length_c   1.000
_cell.angle_alpha   90.00
_cell.angle_beta   90.00
_cell.angle_gamma   90.00
#
_symmetry.space_group_name_H-M   'P 1'
#
loop_
_entity.id
_entity.type
_entity.pdbx_description
1 polymer ?
#
loop_
_entity_poly.entity_id
_entity_poly.type
_entity_poly.pdbx_seq_one_letter_code
_entity_poly.pdbx_strand_id
1 'polypeptide(L)'
;MWKTVNEFSGTGNEGSRNGIERIVVHGREITDERKRTSQFNEIFTGVGKKLAQKIIQPLRVHDQQRERCLKSFVLKPTTPREVMKIIKGLKKKSFGVDGITTDILERTV
;
A
#
# COMPACT_ATOMS: atom_id res chain seq x y z
N MET A 1 -4.97 0.66 23.27
CA MET A 1 -4.84 0.58 21.81
C MET A 1 -3.46 1.06 21.35
N TRP A 2 -3.12 2.35 21.42
CA TRP A 2 -1.78 2.83 21.00
C TRP A 2 -0.62 2.18 21.77
N LYS A 3 -0.73 2.05 23.10
CA LYS A 3 0.23 1.31 23.93
C LYS A 3 0.42 -0.14 23.47
N THR A 4 -0.69 -0.82 23.19
CA THR A 4 -0.73 -2.21 22.70
C THR A 4 -0.12 -2.34 21.30
N VAL A 5 -0.34 -1.35 20.42
CA VAL A 5 0.28 -1.31 19.08
C VAL A 5 1.79 -1.12 19.20
N ASN A 6 2.26 -0.23 20.09
CA ASN A 6 3.69 -0.05 20.34
C ASN A 6 4.36 -1.30 20.92
N GLU A 7 3.66 -2.00 21.82
CA GLU A 7 4.11 -3.29 22.37
C GLU A 7 4.24 -4.36 21.27
N PHE A 8 3.34 -4.38 20.29
CA PHE A 8 3.34 -5.37 19.20
C PHE A 8 4.25 -5.02 18.03
N SER A 9 4.47 -3.74 17.75
CA SER A 9 5.28 -3.26 16.62
C SER A 9 6.79 -3.24 16.90
N GLY A 10 7.24 -3.59 18.12
CA GLY A 10 8.67 -3.65 18.46
C GLY A 10 9.37 -2.28 18.50
N THR A 11 8.65 -1.18 18.29
CA THR A 11 9.16 0.20 18.32
C THR A 11 9.21 0.77 19.74
N GLY A 12 9.48 -0.08 20.73
CA GLY A 12 9.67 0.31 22.12
C GLY A 12 11.03 0.95 22.35
N ASN A 13 11.26 2.14 21.79
CA ASN A 13 12.44 2.93 22.16
C ASN A 13 12.16 3.64 23.49
N GLU A 14 12.75 3.14 24.57
CA GLU A 14 12.74 3.69 25.94
C GLU A 14 13.32 5.12 26.09
N GLY A 15 13.66 5.81 24.99
CA GLY A 15 14.34 7.11 25.02
C GLY A 15 13.65 8.26 24.29
N SER A 16 12.53 8.03 23.58
CA SER A 16 11.91 9.11 22.81
C SER A 16 10.89 9.87 23.66
N ARG A 17 11.31 11.02 24.20
CA ARG A 17 10.42 12.05 24.76
C ARG A 17 9.49 12.70 23.73
N ASN A 18 9.30 12.12 22.55
CA ASN A 18 8.40 12.65 21.51
C ASN A 18 6.96 12.17 21.73
N GLY A 19 6.46 12.29 22.97
CA GLY A 19 5.04 12.14 23.24
C GLY A 19 4.27 13.30 22.61
N ILE A 20 3.07 13.05 22.09
CA ILE A 20 2.21 14.12 21.57
C ILE A 20 1.93 15.08 22.73
N GLU A 21 2.50 16.29 22.77
CA GLU A 21 2.36 17.21 23.91
C GLU A 21 0.97 17.87 23.98
N ARG A 22 0.31 18.03 22.84
CA ARG A 22 -1.02 18.64 22.72
C ARG A 22 -1.80 18.06 21.54
N ILE A 23 -3.12 18.03 21.68
CA ILE A 23 -4.05 17.77 20.57
C ILE A 23 -4.97 18.97 20.43
N VAL A 24 -5.18 19.46 19.21
CA VAL A 24 -6.11 20.55 18.91
C VAL A 24 -7.39 19.96 18.34
N VAL A 25 -8.52 20.18 19.02
CA VAL A 25 -9.84 19.72 18.59
C VAL A 25 -10.77 20.93 18.50
N HIS A 26 -11.29 21.22 17.30
CA HIS A 26 -12.16 22.39 17.04
C HIS A 26 -11.58 23.72 17.55
N GLY A 27 -10.27 23.91 17.39
CA GLY A 27 -9.56 25.13 17.81
C GLY A 27 -9.27 25.24 19.32
N ARG A 28 -9.61 24.22 20.12
CA ARG A 28 -9.24 24.16 21.55
C ARG A 28 -8.08 23.19 21.75
N GLU A 29 -7.06 23.66 22.47
CA GLU A 29 -5.92 22.83 22.86
C GLU A 29 -6.27 21.94 24.06
N ILE A 30 -5.92 20.65 23.95
CA ILE A 30 -6.06 19.67 25.01
C ILE A 30 -4.65 19.22 25.42
N THR A 31 -4.27 19.62 26.62
CA THR A 31 -2.95 19.36 27.22
C THR A 31 -2.99 18.29 28.30
N ASP A 32 -4.16 17.96 28.86
CA ASP A 32 -4.32 16.88 29.85
C ASP A 32 -4.08 15.51 29.21
N GLU A 33 -3.17 14.71 29.77
CA GLU A 33 -2.73 13.43 29.20
C GLU A 33 -3.85 12.40 29.03
N ARG A 34 -4.75 12.29 30.03
CA ARG A 34 -5.87 11.34 29.97
C ARG A 34 -6.86 11.77 28.90
N LYS A 35 -7.19 13.06 28.85
CA LYS A 35 -8.07 13.62 27.81
C LYS A 35 -7.45 13.50 26.43
N ARG A 36 -6.13 13.71 26.30
CA ARG A 36 -5.39 13.59 25.05
C ARG A 36 -5.45 12.17 24.51
N THR A 37 -5.21 11.17 25.36
CA THR A 37 -5.28 9.76 24.99
C THR A 37 -6.70 9.36 24.56
N SER A 38 -7.72 9.79 25.32
CA SER A 38 -9.11 9.52 24.98
C SER A 38 -9.52 10.16 23.66
N GLN A 39 -9.17 11.42 23.43
CA GLN A 39 -9.46 12.15 22.19
C GLN A 39 -8.71 11.56 20.99
N PHE A 40 -7.44 11.19 21.15
CA PHE A 40 -6.68 10.51 20.11
C PHE A 40 -7.38 9.19 19.70
N ASN A 41 -7.76 8.37 20.68
CA ASN A 41 -8.45 7.12 20.42
C ASN A 41 -9.81 7.36 19.75
N GLU A 42 -10.58 8.34 20.21
CA GLU A 42 -11.87 8.69 19.65
C GLU A 42 -11.76 9.15 18.18
N ILE A 43 -10.76 9.98 17.87
CA ILE A 43 -10.48 10.42 16.50
C ILE A 43 -10.10 9.22 15.63
N PHE A 44 -9.09 8.44 16.01
CA PHE A 44 -8.60 7.35 15.18
C PHE A 44 -9.62 6.22 14.98
N THR A 45 -10.35 5.85 16.04
CA THR A 45 -11.41 4.83 15.93
C THR A 45 -12.66 5.35 15.21
N GLY A 46 -12.93 6.66 15.28
CA GLY A 46 -14.07 7.30 14.64
C GLY A 46 -13.86 7.64 13.17
N VAL A 47 -12.61 7.85 12.72
CA VAL A 47 -12.27 8.19 11.33
C VAL A 47 -12.77 7.11 10.37
N GLY A 48 -12.60 5.82 10.71
CA GLY A 48 -13.08 4.72 9.87
C GLY A 48 -14.60 4.76 9.66
N LYS A 49 -15.38 5.05 10.72
CA LYS A 49 -16.85 5.19 10.63
C LYS A 49 -17.25 6.40 9.80
N LYS A 50 -16.61 7.54 10.00
CA LYS A 50 -16.88 8.78 9.24
C LYS A 50 -16.53 8.62 7.76
N LEU A 51 -15.44 7.92 7.45
CA LEU A 51 -15.07 7.58 6.08
C LEU A 51 -16.08 6.61 5.46
N ALA A 52 -16.47 5.55 6.19
CA ALA A 52 -17.47 4.59 5.72
C ALA A 52 -18.82 5.24 5.40
N GLN A 53 -19.23 6.27 6.15
CA GLN A 53 -20.46 7.03 5.90
C GLN A 53 -20.35 7.96 4.67
N LYS A 54 -19.14 8.43 4.34
CA LYS A 54 -18.87 9.27 3.16
C LYS A 54 -18.67 8.44 1.89
N ILE A 55 -18.29 7.18 2.03
CA ILE A 55 -18.36 6.23 0.93
C ILE A 55 -19.85 6.06 0.64
N ILE A 56 -20.33 6.74 -0.40
CA ILE A 56 -21.65 6.50 -0.97
C ILE A 56 -21.68 4.99 -1.24
N GLN A 57 -22.44 4.24 -0.44
CA GLN A 57 -22.78 2.89 -0.85
C GLN A 57 -23.47 3.06 -2.20
N PRO A 58 -22.95 2.51 -3.30
CA PRO A 58 -23.71 2.53 -4.53
C PRO A 58 -25.08 1.97 -4.16
N LEU A 59 -26.15 2.74 -4.46
CA LEU A 59 -27.54 2.29 -4.33
C LEU A 59 -27.54 0.83 -4.71
N ARG A 60 -28.06 -0.04 -3.81
CA ARG A 60 -28.22 -1.48 -4.04
C ARG A 60 -28.28 -1.70 -5.54
N VAL A 61 -27.17 -2.16 -6.10
CA VAL A 61 -27.10 -2.42 -7.53
C VAL A 61 -27.92 -3.68 -7.66
N HIS A 62 -29.24 -3.51 -7.73
CA HIS A 62 -30.16 -4.47 -8.30
C HIS A 62 -29.52 -4.88 -9.60
N ASP A 63 -28.90 -6.06 -9.66
CA ASP A 63 -28.59 -6.88 -10.84
C ASP A 63 -28.38 -6.14 -12.17
N GLN A 64 -27.84 -4.94 -12.15
CA GLN A 64 -27.45 -4.18 -13.31
C GLN A 64 -26.05 -4.65 -13.56
N GLN A 65 -26.00 -5.81 -14.23
CA GLN A 65 -24.94 -6.23 -15.10
C GLN A 65 -23.64 -5.51 -14.75
N ARG A 66 -22.87 -6.07 -13.81
CA ARG A 66 -21.43 -6.08 -14.09
C ARG A 66 -21.38 -6.72 -15.46
N GLU A 67 -21.28 -5.92 -16.52
CA GLU A 67 -20.75 -6.40 -17.77
C GLU A 67 -19.55 -7.20 -17.32
N ARG A 68 -19.62 -8.53 -17.47
CA ARG A 68 -18.45 -9.36 -17.28
C ARG A 68 -17.42 -8.64 -18.13
N CYS A 69 -16.34 -8.16 -17.53
CA CYS A 69 -15.23 -7.70 -18.32
C CYS A 69 -14.75 -8.95 -19.07
N LEU A 70 -15.37 -9.23 -20.22
CA LEU A 70 -15.08 -10.36 -21.10
C LEU A 70 -13.68 -10.20 -21.70
N LYS A 71 -13.07 -9.02 -21.48
CA LYS A 71 -11.72 -8.66 -21.86
C LYS A 71 -10.78 -8.82 -20.67
N SER A 72 -10.79 -9.98 -20.01
CA SER A 72 -9.59 -10.38 -19.27
C SER A 72 -8.50 -10.64 -20.30
N PHE A 73 -7.40 -9.89 -20.24
CA PHE A 73 -6.23 -10.22 -21.05
C PHE A 73 -5.64 -11.50 -20.47
N VAL A 74 -5.88 -12.61 -21.15
CA VAL A 74 -5.19 -13.87 -20.87
C VAL A 74 -3.83 -13.79 -21.55
N LEU A 75 -2.77 -13.63 -20.76
CA LEU A 75 -1.41 -13.78 -21.25
C LEU A 75 -1.23 -15.25 -21.67
N LYS A 76 -0.92 -15.48 -22.94
CA LYS A 76 -0.53 -16.80 -23.40
C LYS A 76 0.83 -17.15 -22.80
N PRO A 77 1.05 -18.40 -22.36
CA PRO A 77 2.37 -18.85 -21.95
C PRO A 77 3.39 -18.56 -23.07
N THR A 78 4.48 -17.90 -22.72
CA THR A 78 5.57 -17.61 -23.66
C THR A 78 6.27 -18.91 -24.05
N THR A 79 6.67 -19.03 -25.31
CA THR A 79 7.45 -20.15 -25.83
C THR A 79 8.95 -19.87 -25.80
N PRO A 80 9.82 -20.89 -25.68
CA PRO A 80 11.27 -20.71 -25.76
C PRO A 80 11.74 -20.00 -27.04
N ARG A 81 11.03 -20.22 -28.16
CA ARG A 81 11.30 -19.55 -29.44
C ARG A 81 11.03 -18.04 -29.38
N GLU A 82 9.97 -17.62 -28.71
CA GLU A 82 9.65 -16.20 -28.51
C GLU A 82 10.69 -15.53 -27.62
N VAL A 83 11.10 -16.18 -26.53
CA VAL A 83 12.19 -15.70 -25.66
C VAL A 83 13.46 -15.48 -26.47
N MET A 84 13.88 -16.47 -27.26
CA MET A 84 15.08 -16.38 -28.10
C MET A 84 14.98 -15.26 -29.14
N LYS A 85 13.80 -15.07 -29.74
CA LYS A 85 13.56 -13.97 -30.70
C LYS A 85 13.74 -12.60 -30.04
N ILE A 86 13.25 -12.45 -28.81
CA ILE A 86 13.38 -11.20 -28.05
C ILE A 86 14.85 -10.94 -27.68
N ILE A 87 15.56 -11.94 -27.15
CA ILE A 87 16.98 -11.83 -26.77
C ILE A 87 17.83 -11.36 -27.96
N LYS A 88 17.65 -11.98 -29.14
CA LYS A 88 18.36 -11.59 -30.37
C LYS A 88 18.05 -10.17 -30.87
N GLY A 89 16.93 -9.59 -30.45
CA GLY A 89 16.53 -8.22 -30.79
C GLY A 89 17.06 -7.16 -29.82
N LEU A 90 17.70 -7.55 -28.71
CA LEU A 90 18.21 -6.61 -27.72
C LEU A 90 19.44 -5.85 -28.25
N LYS A 91 19.50 -4.55 -27.96
CA LYS A 91 20.67 -3.72 -28.29
C LYS A 91 21.80 -4.02 -27.29
N LYS A 92 23.00 -4.32 -27.79
CA LYS A 92 24.19 -4.66 -26.97
C LYS A 92 24.77 -3.53 -26.10
N LYS A 93 24.09 -2.39 -25.97
CA LYS A 93 24.68 -1.13 -25.47
C LYS A 93 24.26 -0.73 -24.06
N SER A 94 23.39 -1.48 -23.39
CA SER A 94 22.85 -1.07 -22.09
C SER A 94 22.71 -2.27 -21.15
N PHE A 95 23.34 -2.19 -19.99
CA PHE A 95 23.24 -3.18 -18.92
C PHE A 95 22.25 -2.71 -17.85
N GLY A 96 21.53 -3.67 -17.25
CA GLY A 96 20.67 -3.40 -16.10
C GLY A 96 21.48 -3.13 -14.83
N VAL A 97 20.78 -2.75 -13.76
CA VAL A 97 21.38 -2.59 -12.42
C VAL A 97 21.92 -3.90 -11.83
N ASP A 98 21.54 -5.03 -12.43
CA ASP A 98 21.98 -6.39 -12.11
C ASP A 98 23.29 -6.78 -12.80
N GLY A 99 23.82 -5.96 -13.72
CA GLY A 99 25.02 -6.25 -14.49
C GLY A 99 24.86 -7.38 -15.51
N ILE A 100 23.63 -7.83 -15.78
CA ILE A 100 23.39 -8.90 -16.75
C ILE A 100 23.52 -8.32 -18.16
N THR A 101 24.45 -8.88 -18.94
CA THR A 101 24.72 -8.45 -20.31
C THR A 101 23.92 -9.27 -21.33
N THR A 102 23.66 -8.68 -22.50
CA THR A 102 22.99 -9.40 -23.60
C THR A 102 23.75 -10.64 -24.03
N ASP A 103 25.09 -10.63 -23.94
CA ASP A 103 25.92 -11.77 -24.31
C ASP A 103 25.81 -12.94 -23.30
N ILE A 104 25.49 -12.66 -22.03
CA ILE A 104 25.20 -13.70 -21.02
C ILE A 104 23.84 -14.35 -21.30
N LEU A 105 22.84 -13.55 -21.68
CA LEU A 105 21.51 -14.04 -22.04
C LEU A 105 21.54 -14.94 -23.29
N GLU A 106 22.34 -14.59 -24.29
CA GLU A 106 22.54 -15.40 -25.50
C GLU A 106 23.20 -16.76 -25.22
N ARG A 107 23.95 -16.92 -24.13
CA ARG A 107 24.66 -18.17 -23.79
C ARG A 107 23.86 -19.13 -22.92
N THR A 108 22.82 -18.62 -22.25
CA THR A 108 22.08 -19.37 -21.22
C THR A 108 20.81 -20.03 -21.78
N VAL A 109 20.41 -19.67 -23.00
CA VAL A 109 19.24 -20.20 -23.73
C VAL A 109 19.73 -20.99 -24.93
#